data_AF-A0A1S2J0H3-F1
#
_entry.id   AF-A0A1S2J0H3-F1
#
_cell.length_a   1.000
_cell.length_b   1.000
_cell.length_c   1.000
_cell.angle_alpha   90.00
_cell.angle_beta   90.00
_cell.angle_gamma   90.00
#
_symmetry.space_group_name_H-M   'P 1'
#
loop_
_entity.id
_entity.type
_entity.pdbx_description
1 polymer ?
#
loop_
_entity_poly.entity_id
_entity_poly.type
_entity_poly.pdbx_seq_one_letter_code
_entity_poly.pdbx_strand_id
1 'polypeptide(L)'
;MRNYRSGFTSNWGVTIYFTPDSEFDEIDKKALFERMLRIGWSVNEHKIDTGVSIALEDDDQQINLVQMAEEAGLSDFRRAGNLTSRFTVPTRALQDEFGDWPGRD
;
A
#
# COMPACT_ATOMS: atom_id res chain seq x y z
N MET A 1 -10.99 -8.66 -10.38
CA MET A 1 -10.27 -7.61 -9.63
C MET A 1 -10.81 -6.26 -10.08
N ARG A 2 -11.73 -5.66 -9.30
CA ARG A 2 -12.50 -4.46 -9.70
C ARG A 2 -12.41 -3.26 -8.73
N ASN A 3 -11.60 -3.33 -7.67
CA ASN A 3 -11.72 -2.42 -6.51
C ASN A 3 -10.44 -1.62 -6.18
N TYR A 4 -9.67 -1.15 -7.18
CA TYR A 4 -8.45 -0.37 -6.92
C TYR A 4 -8.47 0.97 -7.66
N ARG A 5 -8.24 2.06 -6.93
CA ARG A 5 -8.06 3.40 -7.50
C ARG A 5 -6.76 4.00 -6.93
N SER A 6 -5.86 4.47 -7.79
CA SER A 6 -4.66 5.20 -7.37
C SER A 6 -4.94 6.69 -7.30
N GLY A 7 -4.38 7.39 -6.29
CA GLY A 7 -4.42 8.85 -6.18
C GLY A 7 -3.05 9.45 -5.85
N PHE A 8 -2.72 10.56 -6.49
CA PHE A 8 -1.43 11.27 -6.44
C PHE A 8 -1.38 12.31 -5.30
N THR A 9 -0.24 12.44 -4.60
CA THR A 9 0.16 13.72 -3.94
C THR A 9 1.69 13.97 -3.93
N SER A 10 2.06 15.01 -4.68
CA SER A 10 3.10 16.06 -4.58
C SER A 10 4.57 15.85 -4.16
N ASN A 11 5.07 14.65 -3.83
CA ASN A 11 6.50 14.33 -4.00
C ASN A 11 6.66 12.81 -4.14
N TRP A 12 6.30 12.36 -5.35
CA TRP A 12 6.37 11.00 -5.90
C TRP A 12 6.15 9.85 -4.89
N GLY A 13 5.08 9.93 -4.12
CA GLY A 13 4.49 8.78 -3.44
C GLY A 13 3.24 8.32 -4.17
N VAL A 14 2.99 7.02 -4.24
CA VAL A 14 1.72 6.47 -4.77
C VAL A 14 0.82 6.11 -3.60
N THR A 15 -0.46 6.48 -3.66
CA THR A 15 -1.46 5.95 -2.71
C THR A 15 -2.42 5.05 -3.46
N ILE A 16 -2.57 3.82 -2.97
CA ILE A 16 -3.57 2.86 -3.43
C ILE A 16 -4.72 2.90 -2.45
N TYR A 17 -5.90 3.23 -2.96
CA TYR A 17 -7.14 3.09 -2.24
C TYR A 17 -7.71 1.72 -2.52
N PHE A 18 -8.15 1.04 -1.47
CA PHE A 18 -8.88 -0.22 -1.58
C PHE A 18 -10.09 -0.22 -0.66
N THR A 19 -11.10 -0.96 -1.10
CA THR A 19 -12.34 -1.16 -0.36
C THR A 19 -12.45 -2.65 -0.07
N PRO A 20 -12.24 -3.08 1.19
CA PRO A 20 -12.37 -4.48 1.57
C PRO A 20 -13.82 -4.94 1.42
N ASP A 21 -14.00 -6.17 0.98
CA ASP A 21 -15.30 -6.83 0.98
C ASP A 21 -15.47 -7.67 2.27
N SER A 22 -16.62 -8.34 2.40
CA SER A 22 -16.95 -9.13 3.58
C SER A 22 -16.03 -10.35 3.81
N GLU A 23 -15.25 -10.76 2.81
CA GLU A 23 -14.36 -11.93 2.88
C GLU A 23 -12.92 -11.52 3.23
N PHE A 24 -12.66 -10.23 3.44
CA PHE A 24 -11.31 -9.68 3.61
C PHE A 24 -10.49 -10.32 4.74
N ASP A 25 -11.14 -10.74 5.83
CA ASP A 25 -10.46 -11.43 6.94
C ASP A 25 -10.04 -12.87 6.63
N GLU A 26 -10.64 -13.50 5.61
CA GLU A 26 -10.30 -14.86 5.16
C GLU A 26 -9.17 -14.88 4.13
N ILE A 27 -8.77 -13.71 3.60
CA ILE A 27 -7.72 -13.58 2.60
C ILE A 27 -6.34 -13.67 3.26
N ASP A 28 -5.36 -14.22 2.54
CA ASP A 28 -3.94 -14.05 2.86
C ASP A 28 -3.57 -12.55 2.76
N LYS A 29 -3.68 -11.87 3.89
CA LYS A 29 -3.44 -10.42 4.05
C LYS A 29 -2.05 -10.02 3.55
N LYS A 30 -1.04 -10.87 3.79
CA LYS A 30 0.33 -10.62 3.35
C LYS A 30 0.43 -10.61 1.83
N ALA A 31 -0.03 -11.69 1.18
CA ALA A 31 0.01 -11.79 -0.28
C ALA A 31 -0.79 -10.67 -0.95
N LEU A 32 -1.91 -10.27 -0.34
CA LEU A 32 -2.72 -9.15 -0.81
C LEU A 32 -1.96 -7.82 -0.73
N PHE A 33 -1.40 -7.48 0.44
CA PHE A 33 -0.66 -6.23 0.61
C PHE A 33 0.57 -6.17 -0.29
N GLU A 34 1.36 -7.24 -0.40
CA GLU A 34 2.51 -7.31 -1.31
C GLU A 34 2.09 -7.05 -2.76
N ARG A 35 0.96 -7.63 -3.18
CA ARG A 35 0.40 -7.39 -4.52
C ARG A 35 0.01 -5.92 -4.73
N MET A 36 -0.67 -5.32 -3.75
CA MET A 36 -1.02 -3.90 -3.81
C MET A 36 0.24 -3.05 -3.89
N LEU A 37 1.20 -3.24 -2.99
CA LEU A 37 2.47 -2.51 -2.98
C LEU A 37 3.21 -2.63 -4.31
N ARG A 38 3.25 -3.82 -4.91
CA ARG A 38 3.84 -4.05 -6.24
C ARG A 38 3.11 -3.33 -7.37
N ILE A 39 1.78 -3.23 -7.29
CA ILE A 39 1.00 -2.41 -8.24
C ILE A 39 1.41 -0.95 -8.06
N GLY A 40 1.37 -0.42 -6.84
CA GLY A 40 1.73 0.98 -6.58
C GLY A 40 3.16 1.30 -7.01
N TRP A 41 4.09 0.36 -6.82
CA TRP A 41 5.48 0.48 -7.24
C TRP A 41 5.63 0.57 -8.75
N SER A 42 4.78 -0.11 -9.53
CA SER A 42 4.94 -0.23 -10.99
C SER A 42 4.08 0.71 -11.83
N VAL A 43 3.01 1.28 -11.28
CA VAL A 43 2.03 2.07 -12.07
C VAL A 43 2.35 3.55 -12.24
N ASN A 44 3.35 4.09 -11.54
CA ASN A 44 3.71 5.49 -11.68
C ASN A 44 4.53 5.71 -12.97
N GLU A 45 4.38 6.88 -13.60
CA GLU A 45 5.21 7.34 -14.72
C GLU A 45 6.50 8.00 -14.24
N HIS A 46 6.57 8.36 -12.96
CA HIS A 46 7.76 8.94 -12.34
C HIS A 46 8.28 8.04 -11.24
N LYS A 47 9.60 8.01 -11.11
CA LYS A 47 10.27 7.28 -10.05
C LYS A 47 9.71 7.70 -8.69
N ILE A 48 9.36 6.69 -7.90
CA ILE A 48 8.75 6.88 -6.59
C ILE A 48 9.85 7.13 -5.56
N ASP A 49 9.87 8.31 -4.96
CA ASP A 49 10.93 8.73 -4.03
C ASP A 49 10.52 8.57 -2.57
N THR A 50 9.21 8.68 -2.30
CA THR A 50 8.66 8.64 -0.94
C THR A 50 8.19 7.24 -0.54
N GLY A 51 7.58 6.50 -1.48
CA GLY A 51 7.10 5.14 -1.28
C GLY A 51 5.66 4.91 -1.74
N VAL A 52 5.11 3.75 -1.38
CA VAL A 52 3.74 3.35 -1.71
C VAL A 52 2.92 3.29 -0.43
N SER A 53 1.83 4.04 -0.41
CA SER A 53 0.83 4.01 0.66
C SER A 53 -0.34 3.14 0.27
N ILE A 54 -0.85 2.39 1.23
CA ILE A 54 -2.14 1.69 1.14
C ILE A 54 -3.08 2.39 2.12
N ALA A 55 -4.26 2.77 1.64
CA ALA A 55 -5.29 3.43 2.42
C ALA A 55 -6.66 2.79 2.15
N LEU A 56 -7.54 2.78 3.14
CA LEU A 56 -8.95 2.50 2.91
C LEU A 56 -9.57 3.63 2.08
N GLU A 57 -10.45 3.30 1.13
CA GLU A 57 -11.22 4.31 0.39
C GLU A 57 -12.24 4.99 1.30
N ASP A 58 -12.91 4.22 2.16
CA ASP A 58 -13.80 4.70 3.21
C ASP A 58 -13.16 4.45 4.59
N ASP A 59 -13.24 5.44 5.48
CA ASP A 59 -12.70 5.35 6.85
C ASP A 59 -13.60 4.46 7.71
N ASP A 60 -13.69 3.18 7.34
CA ASP A 60 -14.39 2.16 8.12
C ASP A 60 -13.59 1.89 9.39
N GLN A 61 -14.09 2.40 10.50
CA GLN A 61 -13.45 2.30 11.82
C GLN A 61 -13.29 0.85 12.31
N GLN A 62 -13.93 -0.13 11.65
CA GLN A 62 -13.78 -1.54 11.99
C GLN A 62 -12.46 -2.13 11.47
N ILE A 63 -11.81 -1.50 10.48
CA ILE A 63 -10.64 -2.07 9.80
C ILE A 63 -9.38 -1.31 10.17
N ASN A 64 -8.46 -1.99 10.87
CA ASN A 64 -7.17 -1.46 11.27
C ASN A 64 -6.06 -1.97 10.37
N LEU A 65 -5.82 -1.28 9.26
CA LEU A 65 -4.78 -1.64 8.29
C LEU A 65 -3.38 -1.74 8.88
N VAL A 66 -3.06 -0.86 9.82
CA VAL A 66 -1.76 -0.86 10.47
C VAL A 66 -1.55 -2.16 11.24
N GLN A 67 -2.52 -2.56 12.06
CA GLN A 67 -2.46 -3.83 12.79
C GLN A 67 -2.40 -5.02 11.82
N MET A 68 -3.18 -5.00 10.74
CA MET A 68 -3.16 -6.07 9.76
C MET A 68 -1.82 -6.19 9.04
N ALA A 69 -1.14 -5.07 8.76
CA ALA A 69 0.20 -5.09 8.19
C ALA A 69 1.22 -5.70 9.16
N GLU A 70 1.09 -5.43 10.46
CA GLU A 70 1.92 -6.05 11.52
C GLU A 70 1.68 -7.55 11.62
N GLU A 71 0.41 -7.97 11.66
CA GLU A 71 0.00 -9.39 11.69
C GLU A 71 0.46 -10.14 10.43
N ALA A 72 0.46 -9.48 9.27
CA ALA A 72 0.97 -9.99 8.01
C ALA A 72 2.52 -10.06 7.97
N GLY A 73 3.21 -9.49 8.94
CA GLY A 73 4.68 -9.50 9.01
C GLY A 73 5.36 -8.58 8.01
N LEU A 74 4.72 -7.47 7.60
CA LEU A 74 5.38 -6.43 6.82
C LEU A 74 6.38 -5.70 7.73
N SER A 75 7.67 -5.96 7.55
CA SER A 75 8.74 -5.45 8.43
C SER A 75 9.00 -3.95 8.26
N ASP A 76 8.70 -3.39 7.09
CA ASP A 76 9.20 -2.08 6.69
C ASP A 76 8.08 -1.14 6.24
N PHE A 77 7.18 -0.79 7.15
CA PHE A 77 6.19 0.26 6.90
C PHE A 77 6.19 1.34 7.97
N ARG A 78 5.72 2.52 7.59
CA ARG A 78 5.50 3.67 8.45
C ARG A 78 4.00 3.93 8.55
N ARG A 79 3.52 4.14 9.76
CA ARG A 79 2.15 4.60 10.00
C ARG A 79 2.01 6.04 9.46
N ALA A 80 0.92 6.33 8.76
CA ALA A 80 0.63 7.68 8.32
C ALA A 80 0.04 8.50 9.47
N GLY A 81 0.90 9.02 10.34
CA GLY A 81 0.46 9.70 11.57
C GLY A 81 -0.24 8.75 12.54
N ASN A 82 -1.31 9.22 13.19
CA ASN A 82 -2.13 8.44 14.13
C ASN A 82 -3.30 7.70 13.44
N LEU A 83 -3.27 7.56 12.11
CA LEU A 83 -4.34 6.90 11.36
C LEU A 83 -4.12 5.39 11.31
N THR A 84 -5.16 4.63 11.64
CA THR A 84 -5.18 3.16 11.50
C THR A 84 -5.57 2.70 10.10
N SER A 85 -6.22 3.57 9.32
CA SER A 85 -6.72 3.32 7.97
C SER A 85 -5.70 3.56 6.87
N ARG A 86 -4.41 3.78 7.22
CA ARG A 86 -3.34 3.99 6.24
C ARG A 86 -1.95 3.64 6.75
N PHE A 87 -1.16 3.01 5.90
CA PHE A 87 0.29 2.88 6.08
C PHE A 87 1.06 3.15 4.79
N THR A 88 2.37 3.39 4.92
CA THR A 88 3.27 3.65 3.79
C THR A 88 4.52 2.79 3.89
N VAL A 89 4.83 2.05 2.83
CA VAL A 89 6.11 1.35 2.68
C VAL A 89 7.07 2.28 1.92
N PRO A 90 8.24 2.62 2.50
CA PRO A 90 9.17 3.55 1.88
C PRO A 90 9.85 2.94 0.65
N THR A 91 10.24 3.79 -0.30
CA THR A 91 10.91 3.41 -1.57
C THR A 91 12.06 2.42 -1.36
N ARG A 92 12.91 2.61 -0.35
CA ARG A 92 14.04 1.72 -0.08
C ARG A 92 13.59 0.28 0.19
N ALA A 93 12.57 0.10 1.02
CA ALA A 93 12.05 -1.23 1.33
C ALA A 93 11.38 -1.87 0.11
N LEU A 94 10.70 -1.07 -0.72
CA LEU A 94 10.15 -1.55 -2.00
C LEU A 94 11.25 -1.96 -2.98
N GLN A 95 12.38 -1.25 -2.99
CA GLN A 95 13.54 -1.60 -3.81
C GLN A 95 14.22 -2.90 -3.33
N ASP A 96 14.36 -3.05 -2.02
CA ASP A 96 14.95 -4.26 -1.42
C ASP A 96 14.06 -5.49 -1.69
N GLU A 97 12.73 -5.32 -1.65
CA GLU A 97 11.76 -6.41 -1.84
C GLU A 97 11.47 -6.72 -3.32
N PHE A 98 11.24 -5.70 -4.15
CA PHE A 98 10.77 -5.87 -5.54
C PHE A 98 11.82 -5.54 -6.60
N GLY A 99 13.00 -5.06 -6.20
CA GLY A 99 14.03 -4.56 -7.10
C GLY A 99 13.78 -3.13 -7.59
N ASP A 100 14.56 -2.72 -8.58
CA ASP A 100 14.47 -1.36 -9.14
C ASP A 100 13.08 -1.02 -9.66
N TRP A 101 12.77 0.28 -9.61
CA TRP A 101 11.48 0.80 -10.03
C TRP A 101 11.21 0.49 -11.51
N PRO A 102 10.16 -0.27 -11.84
CA PRO A 102 9.92 -0.75 -13.20
C PRO A 102 8.99 0.15 -14.01
N GLY A 103 8.74 1.40 -13.56
CA GLY A 103 7.78 2.29 -14.23
C GLY A 103 8.17 2.61 -15.69
N ARG A 104 7.30 3.33 -16.39
CA ARG A 104 7.54 3.63 -17.81
C ARG A 104 8.54 4.77 -17.95
N ASP A 105 9.65 4.50 -18.63
CA ASP A 105 10.53 5.52 -19.25
C ASP A 105 9.75 6.36 -20.29
#